data_AF-A0A8T4Q583-F1
#
_entry.id   AF-A0A8T4Q583-F1
#
_cell.length_a   1.000
_cell.length_b   1.000
_cell.length_c   1.000
_cell.angle_alpha   90.00
_cell.angle_beta   90.00
_cell.angle_gamma   90.00
#
_symmetry.space_group_name_H-M   'P 1'
#
loop_
_entity.id
_entity.type
_entity.pdbx_description
1 polymer ?
#
loop_
_entity_poly.entity_id
_entity_poly.type
_entity_poly.pdbx_seq_one_letter_code
_entity_poly.pdbx_strand_id
1 'polypeptide(L)'
;MSKSLDKEKLDKYFSITKEALELARSNLSKETKTLDFKKLSEEFLDMAQRYFDDANHFCKKGDEITAFASLNYAHGWLDAGARLKLFNVKNSRLFAAD
;
A
#
# COMPACT_ATOMS: atom_id res chain seq x y z
N MET A 1 -0.97 16.00 -26.11
CA MET A 1 -1.83 16.14 -24.92
C MET A 1 -1.35 15.13 -23.89
N SER A 2 -0.81 15.59 -22.75
CA SER A 2 -0.55 14.69 -21.62
C SER A 2 -1.90 14.20 -21.08
N LYS A 3 -2.09 12.89 -20.96
CA LYS A 3 -3.29 12.34 -20.31
C LYS A 3 -3.28 12.78 -18.85
N SER A 4 -4.17 13.69 -18.45
CA SER A 4 -4.45 13.94 -17.03
C SER A 4 -5.16 12.71 -16.45
N LEU A 5 -4.88 12.39 -15.19
CA LEU A 5 -5.62 11.33 -14.51
C LEU A 5 -6.98 11.89 -14.10
N ASP A 6 -7.98 11.03 -13.99
CA ASP A 6 -9.22 11.43 -13.32
C ASP A 6 -8.93 11.63 -11.83
N LYS A 7 -9.21 12.85 -11.32
CA LYS A 7 -8.97 13.21 -9.93
C LYS A 7 -9.74 12.31 -8.97
N GLU A 8 -10.97 11.93 -9.31
CA GLU A 8 -11.78 11.02 -8.48
C GLU A 8 -11.10 9.66 -8.35
N LYS A 9 -10.48 9.19 -9.44
CA LYS A 9 -9.71 7.94 -9.44
C LYS A 9 -8.47 8.05 -8.55
N LEU A 10 -7.73 9.15 -8.62
CA LEU A 10 -6.55 9.35 -7.77
C LEU A 10 -6.92 9.39 -6.29
N ASP A 11 -7.93 10.18 -5.93
CA ASP A 11 -8.44 10.30 -4.56
C ASP A 11 -8.93 8.95 -4.01
N LYS A 12 -9.61 8.17 -4.85
CA LYS A 12 -10.02 6.80 -4.51
C LYS A 12 -8.82 5.90 -4.20
N TYR A 13 -7.75 5.96 -4.98
CA TYR A 13 -6.56 5.14 -4.75
C TYR A 13 -5.77 5.57 -3.51
N PHE A 14 -5.72 6.87 -3.21
CA PHE A 14 -5.17 7.35 -1.94
C PHE A 14 -5.96 6.77 -0.76
N SER A 15 -7.30 6.84 -0.82
CA SER A 15 -8.18 6.33 0.23
C SER A 15 -7.99 4.82 0.44
N ILE A 16 -8.08 4.02 -0.64
CA ILE A 16 -7.92 2.57 -0.58
C ILE A 16 -6.54 2.17 -0.06
N THR A 17 -5.47 2.82 -0.55
CA THR A 17 -4.09 2.48 -0.13
C THR A 17 -3.84 2.86 1.32
N LYS A 18 -4.33 4.02 1.77
CA LYS A 18 -4.22 4.43 3.16
C LYS A 18 -4.93 3.45 4.09
N GLU A 19 -6.15 3.06 3.75
CA GLU A 19 -6.95 2.14 4.54
C GLU A 19 -6.31 0.74 4.61
N ALA A 20 -5.81 0.23 3.48
CA ALA A 20 -5.09 -1.04 3.44
C ALA A 20 -3.82 -0.99 4.30
N LEU A 21 -3.07 0.13 4.26
CA LEU A 21 -1.85 0.31 5.04
C LEU A 21 -2.13 0.36 6.55
N GLU A 22 -3.17 1.09 6.98
CA GLU A 22 -3.61 1.15 8.38
C GLU A 22 -4.08 -0.22 8.88
N LEU A 23 -4.85 -0.94 8.05
CA LEU A 23 -5.36 -2.27 8.38
C LEU A 23 -4.22 -3.29 8.48
N ALA A 24 -3.25 -3.27 7.55
CA ALA A 24 -2.07 -4.14 7.58
C ALA A 24 -1.19 -3.86 8.82
N ARG A 25 -0.95 -2.59 9.14
CA ARG A 25 -0.19 -2.15 10.32
C ARG A 25 -0.82 -2.64 11.63
N SER A 26 -2.15 -2.61 11.71
CA SER A 26 -2.90 -3.05 12.90
C SER A 26 -3.04 -4.57 13.01
N ASN A 27 -2.78 -5.30 11.92
CA ASN A 27 -2.98 -6.75 11.84
C ASN A 27 -1.71 -7.47 11.38
N LEU A 28 -0.55 -7.12 11.96
CA LEU A 28 0.64 -7.94 11.77
C LEU A 28 0.36 -9.38 12.19
N SER A 29 0.86 -10.33 11.40
CA SER A 29 0.68 -11.74 11.70
C SER A 29 1.30 -12.10 13.04
N LYS A 30 0.52 -12.78 13.88
CA LYS A 30 1.00 -13.38 15.13
C LYS A 30 1.76 -14.68 14.90
N GLU A 31 1.72 -15.22 13.68
CA GLU A 31 2.58 -16.32 13.26
C GLU A 31 4.01 -15.81 13.02
N THR A 32 4.64 -15.25 14.05
CA THR A 32 6.07 -14.98 14.02
C THR A 32 6.79 -16.30 14.23
N LYS A 33 6.89 -17.09 13.15
CA LYS A 33 7.62 -18.37 13.17
C LYS A 33 9.11 -18.15 13.49
N THR A 34 9.67 -16.98 13.18
CA THR A 34 11.03 -16.54 13.48
C THR A 34 11.14 -15.01 13.60
N LEU A 35 12.28 -14.51 14.10
CA LEU A 35 12.62 -13.07 14.13
C LEU A 35 12.58 -12.43 12.72
N ASP A 36 12.96 -13.19 11.70
CA ASP A 36 12.98 -12.72 10.30
C ASP A 36 11.59 -12.34 9.80
N PHE A 37 10.54 -13.03 10.26
CA PHE A 37 9.17 -12.76 9.83
C PHE A 37 8.69 -11.38 10.28
N LYS A 38 8.98 -11.00 11.53
CA LYS A 38 8.61 -9.68 12.06
C LYS A 38 9.33 -8.58 11.29
N LYS A 39 10.65 -8.74 11.09
CA LYS A 39 11.45 -7.77 10.34
C LYS A 39 10.95 -7.63 8.90
N LEU A 40 10.61 -8.74 8.25
CA LEU A 40 10.06 -8.74 6.90
C LEU A 40 8.70 -8.03 6.83
N SER A 41 7.80 -8.26 7.80
CA SER A 41 6.53 -7.51 7.89
C SER A 41 6.76 -6.01 8.05
N GLU A 42 7.71 -5.61 8.88
CA GLU A 42 8.07 -4.20 9.09
C GLU A 42 8.67 -3.58 7.83
N GLU A 43 9.55 -4.30 7.11
CA GLU A 43 10.13 -3.87 5.83
C GLU A 43 9.05 -3.67 4.76
N PHE A 44 8.07 -4.57 4.66
CA PHE A 44 6.96 -4.42 3.70
C PHE A 44 6.10 -3.19 4.02
N LEU A 45 5.80 -2.94 5.30
CA LEU A 45 5.06 -1.74 5.71
C LEU A 45 5.85 -0.45 5.49
N ASP A 46 7.17 -0.47 5.74
CA ASP A 46 8.04 0.67 5.47
C ASP A 46 8.04 1.01 3.98
N MET A 47 8.22 -0.01 3.13
CA MET A 47 8.20 0.18 1.67
C MET A 47 6.83 0.71 1.20
N ALA A 48 5.72 0.14 1.67
CA ALA A 48 4.39 0.65 1.32
C ALA A 48 4.19 2.10 1.77
N GLN A 49 4.64 2.46 2.99
CA GLN A 49 4.52 3.82 3.52
C GLN A 49 5.35 4.82 2.71
N ARG A 50 6.59 4.50 2.37
CA ARG A 50 7.47 5.38 1.59
C ARG A 50 6.87 5.72 0.23
N TYR A 51 6.32 4.73 -0.47
CA TYR A 51 5.66 4.98 -1.75
C TYR A 51 4.31 5.71 -1.61
N PHE A 52 3.59 5.52 -0.50
CA PHE A 52 2.42 6.34 -0.18
C PHE A 52 2.81 7.81 0.07
N ASP A 53 3.93 8.06 0.74
CA ASP A 53 4.46 9.40 0.99
C ASP A 53 4.97 10.05 -0.30
N ASP A 54 5.64 9.27 -1.16
CA ASP A 54 6.03 9.70 -2.51
C ASP A 54 4.80 10.08 -3.35
N ALA A 55 3.72 9.29 -3.28
CA ALA A 55 2.48 9.63 -3.96
C ALA A 55 1.94 10.99 -3.51
N ASN A 56 1.92 11.25 -2.20
CA ASN A 56 1.53 12.56 -1.65
C ASN A 56 2.45 13.67 -2.16
N HIS A 57 3.76 13.42 -2.24
CA HIS A 57 4.74 14.37 -2.75
C HIS A 57 4.49 14.74 -4.22
N PHE A 58 4.32 13.74 -5.09
CA PHE A 58 4.06 13.95 -6.51
C PHE A 58 2.70 14.62 -6.76
N CYS A 59 1.67 14.23 -6.01
CA CYS A 59 0.35 14.84 -6.09
C CYS A 59 0.41 16.35 -5.75
N LYS A 60 1.14 16.73 -4.71
CA LYS A 60 1.35 18.15 -4.34
C LYS A 60 2.08 18.96 -5.41
N LYS A 61 2.89 18.30 -6.24
CA LYS A 61 3.60 18.91 -7.38
C LYS A 61 2.78 18.92 -8.68
N GLY A 62 1.56 18.40 -8.67
CA GLY A 62 0.73 18.26 -9.86
C GLY A 62 1.14 17.11 -10.80
N ASP A 63 2.03 16.22 -10.36
CA ASP A 63 2.41 15.02 -11.11
C ASP A 63 1.51 13.83 -10.72
N GLU A 64 0.28 13.88 -11.23
CA GLU A 64 -0.78 12.90 -10.92
C GLU A 64 -0.46 11.49 -11.43
N ILE A 65 0.25 11.38 -12.57
CA ILE A 65 0.62 10.08 -13.15
C ILE A 65 1.62 9.39 -12.24
N THR A 66 2.67 10.11 -11.81
CA THR A 66 3.67 9.54 -10.90
C THR A 66 3.06 9.28 -9.53
N ALA A 67 2.18 10.15 -9.03
CA ALA A 67 1.45 9.89 -7.79
C ALA A 67 0.62 8.59 -7.87
N PHE A 68 -0.11 8.40 -8.96
CA PHE A 68 -0.89 7.19 -9.20
C PHE A 68 0.01 5.95 -9.30
N ALA A 69 1.14 6.04 -9.99
CA ALA A 69 2.11 4.95 -10.09
C ALA A 69 2.67 4.57 -8.71
N SER A 70 3.05 5.56 -7.88
CA SER A 70 3.53 5.34 -6.52
C SER A 70 2.47 4.67 -5.64
N LEU A 71 1.18 5.05 -5.75
CA LEU A 71 0.09 4.38 -5.04
C LEU A 71 -0.04 2.91 -5.43
N ASN A 72 0.01 2.59 -6.71
CA ASN A 72 -0.08 1.19 -7.17
C ASN A 72 1.12 0.37 -6.68
N TYR A 73 2.32 0.97 -6.65
CA TYR A 73 3.50 0.28 -6.14
C TYR A 73 3.45 0.08 -4.62
N ALA A 74 2.98 1.08 -3.86
CA ALA A 74 2.71 0.95 -2.43
C ALA A 74 1.70 -0.19 -2.16
N HIS A 75 0.61 -0.23 -2.94
CA HIS A 75 -0.40 -1.27 -2.82
C HIS A 75 0.12 -2.66 -3.18
N GLY A 76 1.03 -2.76 -4.16
CA GLY A 76 1.70 -4.01 -4.51
C GLY A 76 2.48 -4.62 -3.34
N TRP A 77 3.14 -3.81 -2.52
CA TRP A 77 3.79 -4.28 -1.28
C TRP A 77 2.76 -4.79 -0.27
N LEU A 78 1.63 -4.10 -0.11
CA LEU A 78 0.55 -4.51 0.79
C LEU A 78 -0.07 -5.86 0.38
N ASP A 79 -0.38 -6.02 -0.90
CA ASP A 79 -0.91 -7.26 -1.47
C ASP A 79 0.07 -8.42 -1.32
N ALA A 80 1.35 -8.19 -1.62
CA ALA A 80 2.38 -9.20 -1.46
C ALA A 80 2.52 -9.63 0.01
N GLY A 81 2.50 -8.67 0.95
CA GLY A 81 2.56 -8.98 2.38
C GLY A 81 1.33 -9.74 2.88
N ALA A 82 0.13 -9.42 2.39
CA ALA A 82 -1.09 -10.16 2.69
C ALA A 82 -1.02 -11.61 2.17
N ARG A 83 -0.57 -11.82 0.91
CA ARG A 83 -0.40 -13.16 0.32
C ARG A 83 0.64 -14.01 1.04
N LEU A 84 1.71 -13.39 1.52
CA LEU A 84 2.75 -14.05 2.32
C LEU A 84 2.34 -14.26 3.79
N LYS A 85 1.14 -13.83 4.18
CA LYS A 85 0.63 -13.88 5.56
C LYS A 85 1.52 -13.12 6.55
N LEU A 86 2.21 -12.08 6.07
CA LEU A 86 2.91 -11.11 6.93
C LEU A 86 1.90 -10.25 7.70
N PHE A 87 0.72 -10.05 7.11
CA PHE A 87 -0.44 -9.37 7.69
C PHE A 87 -1.61 -10.36 7.74
N ASN A 88 -2.26 -10.48 8.89
CA ASN A 88 -3.48 -11.26 9.07
C ASN A 88 -4.71 -10.43 8.69
N VAL A 89 -4.83 -10.12 7.39
CA VAL A 89 -5.92 -9.32 6.82
C VAL A 89 -6.81 -10.20 5.95
N LYS A 90 -8.13 -9.96 6.00
CA LYS A 90 -9.12 -10.60 5.13
C LYS A 90 -10.11 -9.54 4.65
N ASN A 91 -9.78 -8.88 3.56
CA ASN A 91 -10.60 -7.82 3.00
C ASN A 91 -10.37 -7.74 1.48
N SER A 92 -11.20 -8.42 0.70
CA SER A 92 -11.09 -8.48 -0.77
C SER A 92 -11.38 -7.15 -1.47
N ARG A 93 -11.90 -6.14 -0.75
CA ARG A 93 -11.99 -4.77 -1.28
C ARG A 93 -10.63 -4.06 -1.25
N LEU A 94 -9.81 -4.39 -0.25
CA LEU A 94 -8.55 -3.70 0.03
C LEU A 94 -7.31 -4.48 -0.37
N PHE A 95 -7.41 -5.79 -0.54
CA PHE A 95 -6.28 -6.64 -0.89
C PHE A 95 -6.66 -7.60 -1.99
N ALA A 96 -5.74 -7.82 -2.92
CA ALA A 96 -5.78 -8.92 -3.87
C ALA A 96 -5.21 -10.21 -3.23
N ALA A 97 -5.66 -10.54 -2.02
CA ALA A 97 -5.27 -11.73 -1.26
C ALA A 97 -6.52 -12.33 -0.62
N ASP A 98 -6.90 -13.54 -1.04
CA ASP A 98 -8.05 -14.29 -0.56
C ASP A 98 -7.62 -15.39 0.42
#